data_AF-A0A139IKG5-F1
#
_entry.id   AF-A0A139IKG5-F1
#
_cell.length_a   1.000
_cell.length_b   1.000
_cell.length_c   1.000
_cell.angle_alpha   90.00
_cell.angle_beta   90.00
_cell.angle_gamma   90.00
#
_symmetry.space_group_name_H-M   'P 1'
#
loop_
_entity.id
_entity.type
_entity.pdbx_description
1 polymer ?
#
loop_
_entity_poly.entity_id
_entity_poly.type
_entity_poly.pdbx_seq_one_letter_code
_entity_poly.pdbx_strand_id
1 'polypeptide(L)'
;MATERVSAVRIACQGEAPDAVKEYQIYSILPTHDIFEKGEISPLSQLIGCPILVMKLRPSLLVPRPVKKDALIKPGRQYSNKAEDRFFDNPVASMLMAEMPSLHTPTAWNARVGSVLMARVDKQPLHPLHLTILIAFNQAAKSQSDQTQTPFEQLLVPKYFKQYYPFAVDHIKKDPSCPADVDKVQPLYEQENRFQAMDVESGGVQV
;
A
#
# COMPACT_ATOMS: atom_id res chain seq x y z
N MET A 1 11.71 15.36 21.76
CA MET A 1 11.67 13.91 21.50
C MET A 1 11.71 13.71 19.99
N ALA A 2 12.60 12.86 19.47
CA ALA A 2 12.62 12.58 18.03
C ALA A 2 11.35 11.82 17.68
N THR A 3 10.47 12.41 16.86
CA THR A 3 9.30 11.70 16.32
C THR A 3 9.79 10.55 15.45
N GLU A 4 9.51 9.33 15.89
CA GLU A 4 9.84 8.11 15.14
C GLU A 4 9.17 8.17 13.76
N ARG A 5 9.93 7.89 12.70
CA ARG A 5 9.43 7.95 11.33
C ARG A 5 8.65 6.68 11.00
N VAL A 6 7.60 6.82 10.22
CA VAL A 6 6.73 5.73 9.76
C VAL A 6 7.19 5.27 8.38
N SER A 7 7.25 3.95 8.17
CA SER A 7 7.48 3.37 6.84
C SER A 7 6.18 3.40 6.04
N ALA A 8 6.20 4.12 4.92
CA ALA A 8 5.15 4.16 3.93
C ALA A 8 5.66 3.56 2.61
N VAL A 9 4.75 3.13 1.74
CA VAL A 9 5.12 2.56 0.44
C VAL A 9 4.55 3.40 -0.69
N ARG A 10 5.41 3.83 -1.59
CA ARG A 10 5.02 4.43 -2.87
C ARG A 10 4.87 3.33 -3.91
N ILE A 11 3.76 3.37 -4.64
CA ILE A 11 3.53 2.55 -5.83
C ILE A 11 3.63 3.45 -7.06
N ALA A 12 4.56 3.12 -7.95
CA ALA A 12 4.71 3.79 -9.24
C ALA A 12 3.54 3.44 -10.18
N CYS A 13 3.01 4.42 -10.92
CA CYS A 13 2.10 4.14 -12.03
C CYS A 13 2.86 3.65 -13.27
N GLN A 14 2.13 3.08 -14.24
CA GLN A 14 2.69 2.51 -15.46
C GLN A 14 3.46 3.51 -16.35
N GLY A 15 3.20 4.80 -16.24
CA GLY A 15 3.92 5.82 -17.01
C GLY A 15 5.23 6.30 -16.38
N GLU A 16 5.60 5.79 -15.22
CA GLU A 16 6.97 5.98 -14.73
C GLU A 16 7.91 5.05 -15.48
N ALA A 17 9.06 5.57 -15.92
CA ALA A 17 10.01 4.80 -16.71
C ALA A 17 10.40 3.51 -15.96
N PRO A 18 10.12 2.31 -16.52
CA PRO A 18 10.30 1.03 -15.83
C PRO A 18 11.75 0.78 -15.38
N ASP A 19 12.73 1.38 -16.07
CA ASP A 19 14.15 1.23 -15.73
C ASP A 19 14.65 2.20 -14.65
N ALA A 20 13.89 3.24 -14.32
CA ALA A 20 14.34 4.31 -13.41
C ALA A 20 13.73 4.21 -12.01
N VAL A 21 12.57 3.57 -11.86
CA VAL A 21 11.81 3.56 -10.61
C VAL A 21 11.31 2.15 -10.34
N LYS A 22 11.75 1.56 -9.22
CA LYS A 22 11.14 0.32 -8.69
C LYS A 22 9.64 0.53 -8.49
N GLU A 23 8.82 -0.45 -8.89
CA GLU A 23 7.36 -0.42 -8.76
C GLU A 23 6.93 -0.08 -7.32
N TYR A 24 7.58 -0.68 -6.33
CA TYR A 24 7.39 -0.40 -4.92
C TYR A 24 8.62 0.28 -4.32
N GLN A 25 8.42 1.38 -3.60
CA GLN A 25 9.48 2.11 -2.91
C GLN A 25 9.10 2.44 -1.47
N ILE A 26 10.02 2.17 -0.54
CA ILE A 26 9.84 2.53 0.86
C ILE A 26 10.18 4.02 1.05
N TYR A 27 9.26 4.73 1.68
CA TYR A 27 9.40 6.13 2.08
C TYR A 27 9.34 6.22 3.60
N SER A 28 10.29 6.94 4.18
CA SER A 28 10.28 7.25 5.61
C SER A 28 9.61 8.60 5.82
N ILE A 29 8.38 8.59 6.34
CA ILE A 29 7.55 9.79 6.53
C ILE A 29 7.39 10.14 8.01
N LEU A 30 7.06 11.39 8.31
CA LEU A 30 6.76 11.82 9.67
C LEU A 30 5.34 11.38 10.08
N PRO A 31 5.06 11.13 11.38
CA PRO A 31 3.71 10.84 11.86
C PRO A 31 2.67 11.96 11.63
N THR A 32 3.14 13.15 11.28
CA THR A 32 2.35 14.35 10.92
C THR A 32 2.25 14.55 9.40
N HIS A 33 2.64 13.55 8.59
CA HIS A 33 2.56 13.64 7.14
C HIS A 33 1.10 13.72 6.68
N ASP A 34 0.83 14.54 5.67
CA ASP A 34 -0.51 14.79 5.09
C ASP A 34 -1.33 13.52 4.78
N ILE A 35 -0.68 12.38 4.51
CA ILE A 35 -1.37 11.11 4.26
C ILE A 35 -2.28 10.68 5.41
N PHE A 36 -1.92 11.00 6.66
CA PHE A 36 -2.70 10.61 7.83
C PHE A 36 -3.95 11.48 8.04
N GLU A 37 -4.04 12.61 7.35
CA GLU A 37 -5.20 13.53 7.42
C GLU A 37 -6.00 13.54 6.12
N LYS A 38 -5.32 13.44 4.96
CA LYS A 38 -5.90 13.58 3.62
C LYS A 38 -5.95 12.28 2.83
N GLY A 39 -5.34 11.21 3.33
CA GLY A 39 -5.39 9.91 2.68
C GLY A 39 -6.78 9.29 2.79
N GLU A 40 -7.16 8.55 1.75
CA GLU A 40 -8.43 7.81 1.71
C GLU A 40 -8.18 6.37 2.14
N ILE A 41 -9.04 5.80 2.99
CA ILE A 41 -8.90 4.40 3.42
C ILE A 41 -9.31 3.49 2.27
N SER A 42 -8.47 2.50 1.94
CA SER A 42 -8.80 1.44 0.99
C SER A 42 -9.92 0.56 1.55
N PRO A 43 -11.11 0.50 0.89
CA PRO A 43 -12.22 -0.35 1.34
C PRO A 43 -11.82 -1.81 1.47
N LEU A 44 -10.98 -2.29 0.55
CA LEU A 44 -10.51 -3.67 0.57
C LEU A 44 -9.64 -3.98 1.78
N SER A 45 -8.70 -3.09 2.09
CA SER A 45 -7.81 -3.25 3.25
C SER A 45 -8.57 -3.24 4.58
N GLN A 46 -9.68 -2.50 4.64
CA GLN A 46 -10.56 -2.42 5.80
C GLN A 46 -11.23 -3.76 6.09
N LEU A 47 -11.70 -4.48 5.05
CA LEU A 47 -12.33 -5.79 5.20
C LEU A 47 -11.39 -6.85 5.77
N ILE A 48 -10.10 -6.73 5.48
CA ILE A 48 -9.05 -7.63 5.97
C ILE A 48 -8.64 -7.31 7.42
N GLY A 49 -9.12 -6.19 7.97
CA GLY A 49 -8.78 -5.75 9.33
C GLY A 49 -7.43 -5.03 9.40
N CYS A 50 -6.86 -4.63 8.27
CA CYS A 50 -5.60 -3.88 8.23
C CYS A 50 -5.78 -2.65 7.33
N PRO A 51 -6.45 -1.59 7.82
CA PRO A 51 -6.81 -0.44 6.99
C PRO A 51 -5.56 0.34 6.54
N ILE A 52 -5.46 0.54 5.23
CA ILE A 52 -4.39 1.25 4.55
C ILE A 52 -4.95 2.54 3.96
N LEU A 53 -4.29 3.65 4.27
CA LEU A 53 -4.50 4.95 3.66
C LEU A 53 -3.80 4.99 2.30
N VAL A 54 -4.48 5.54 1.30
CA VAL A 54 -3.98 5.75 -0.05
C VAL A 54 -4.10 7.25 -0.37
N MET A 55 -3.01 7.84 -0.84
CA MET A 55 -2.97 9.25 -1.23
C MET A 55 -2.30 9.39 -2.60
N LYS A 56 -2.96 10.07 -3.54
CA LYS A 56 -2.41 10.36 -4.87
C LYS A 56 -1.23 11.32 -4.74
N LEU A 57 -0.11 10.97 -5.38
CA LEU A 57 1.07 11.84 -5.41
C LEU A 57 0.93 12.84 -6.56
N ARG A 58 1.18 14.12 -6.25
CA ARG A 58 1.15 15.16 -7.29
C ARG A 58 2.29 14.96 -8.29
N PRO A 59 2.03 15.14 -9.59
CA PRO A 59 3.04 15.07 -10.66
C PRO A 59 4.29 15.92 -10.42
N SER A 60 4.10 17.10 -9.83
CA SER A 60 5.20 18.03 -9.50
C SER A 60 6.19 17.49 -8.46
N LEU A 61 5.82 16.45 -7.70
CA LEU A 61 6.71 15.77 -6.75
C LEU A 61 7.49 14.62 -7.40
N LEU A 62 7.18 14.31 -8.68
CA LEU A 62 7.65 13.12 -9.40
C LEU A 62 8.64 13.47 -10.52
N VAL A 63 9.13 14.72 -10.53
CA VAL A 63 10.18 15.16 -11.43
C VAL A 63 11.46 14.36 -11.14
N PRO A 64 12.04 13.66 -12.13
CA PRO A 64 13.36 13.07 -11.95
C PRO A 64 14.34 14.19 -11.65
N ARG A 65 14.86 14.24 -10.42
CA ARG A 65 15.94 15.17 -10.08
C ARG A 65 17.12 14.86 -11.01
N PRO A 66 17.71 15.85 -11.69
CA PRO A 66 18.87 15.60 -12.54
C PRO A 66 19.97 14.98 -11.69
N VAL A 67 20.34 13.74 -12.01
CA VAL A 67 21.32 12.97 -11.24
C VAL A 67 22.73 13.57 -11.36
N LYS A 68 22.98 14.43 -12.37
CA LYS A 68 24.24 15.17 -12.55
C LYS A 68 23.97 16.51 -13.25
N LYS A 69 24.74 17.55 -12.89
CA LYS A 69 24.67 18.90 -13.49
C LYS A 69 24.87 18.91 -15.02
N ASP A 70 25.48 17.87 -15.59
CA ASP A 70 25.80 17.79 -17.02
C ASP A 70 25.01 16.72 -17.78
N ALA A 71 24.05 16.06 -17.14
CA ALA A 71 23.18 15.12 -17.84
C ALA A 71 22.15 15.91 -18.64
N LEU A 72 22.40 16.05 -19.95
CA LEU A 72 21.41 16.46 -20.97
C LEU A 72 20.04 15.91 -20.58
N ILE A 73 19.12 16.80 -20.24
CA ILE A 73 17.73 16.46 -19.94
C ILE A 73 17.20 15.78 -21.21
N LYS A 74 17.07 14.45 -21.21
CA LYS A 74 16.39 13.75 -22.32
C LYS A 74 14.97 14.30 -22.38
N PRO A 75 14.60 15.07 -23.42
CA PRO A 75 13.25 15.62 -23.53
C PRO A 75 12.32 14.43 -23.84
N GLY A 76 11.36 14.17 -22.96
CA GLY A 76 10.42 13.05 -23.13
C GLY A 76 9.92 12.40 -21.84
N ARG A 77 10.47 12.74 -20.67
CA ARG A 77 9.99 12.22 -19.38
C ARG A 77 8.86 13.09 -18.82
N GLN A 78 7.69 13.04 -19.45
CA GLN A 78 6.51 13.77 -18.98
C GLN A 78 5.73 12.91 -17.98
N TYR A 79 5.94 13.15 -16.69
CA TYR A 79 5.03 12.69 -15.66
C TYR A 79 3.81 13.61 -15.64
N SER A 80 2.83 13.35 -16.52
CA SER A 80 1.61 14.15 -16.79
C SER A 80 1.86 15.64 -17.09
N ASN A 81 1.09 16.21 -18.01
CA ASN A 81 1.10 17.66 -18.18
C ASN A 81 0.15 18.29 -17.14
N LYS A 82 0.61 19.26 -16.33
CA LYS A 82 -0.23 20.03 -15.39
C LYS A 82 -1.46 20.66 -16.06
N ALA A 83 -1.36 20.88 -17.37
CA ALA A 83 -2.44 21.46 -18.19
C ALA A 83 -3.53 20.44 -18.56
N GLU A 84 -3.31 19.14 -18.38
CA GLU A 84 -4.19 18.10 -18.93
C GLU A 84 -4.68 17.05 -17.91
N ASP A 85 -4.22 17.09 -16.66
CA ASP A 85 -4.54 16.09 -15.60
C ASP A 85 -4.41 14.63 -16.09
N ARG A 86 -3.52 14.37 -17.06
CA ARG A 86 -3.30 13.03 -17.63
C ARG A 86 -2.35 12.24 -16.77
N PHE A 87 -2.86 11.74 -15.66
CA PHE A 87 -2.20 10.70 -14.87
C PHE A 87 -2.14 9.38 -15.66
N PHE A 88 -1.20 8.52 -15.29
CA PHE A 88 -1.11 7.17 -15.83
C PHE A 88 -1.83 6.16 -14.95
N ASP A 89 -2.13 5.00 -15.52
CA ASP A 89 -2.85 3.94 -14.83
C ASP A 89 -2.02 3.37 -13.69
N ASN A 90 -2.72 3.06 -12.59
CA ASN A 90 -2.17 2.35 -11.45
C ASN A 90 -3.16 1.26 -11.03
N PRO A 91 -3.08 0.08 -11.67
CA PRO A 91 -4.04 -1.01 -11.44
C PRO A 91 -4.11 -1.44 -9.98
N VAL A 92 -2.99 -1.39 -9.25
CA VAL A 92 -2.94 -1.74 -7.83
C VAL A 92 -3.77 -0.76 -6.99
N ALA A 93 -3.60 0.55 -7.22
CA ALA A 93 -4.40 1.57 -6.54
C ALA A 93 -5.89 1.45 -6.85
N SER A 94 -6.24 1.27 -8.14
CA SER A 94 -7.63 1.09 -8.57
C SER A 94 -8.29 -0.15 -7.95
N MET A 95 -7.55 -1.26 -7.85
CA MET A 95 -8.02 -2.49 -7.22
C MET A 95 -8.24 -2.30 -5.71
N LEU A 96 -7.31 -1.65 -5.01
CA LEU A 96 -7.43 -1.42 -3.56
C LEU A 96 -8.56 -0.46 -3.20
N MET A 97 -8.88 0.48 -4.09
CA MET A 97 -9.94 1.46 -3.92
C MET A 97 -11.28 1.01 -4.54
N ALA A 98 -11.40 -0.24 -4.98
CA ALA A 98 -12.67 -0.80 -5.43
C ALA A 98 -13.65 -0.91 -4.25
N GLU A 99 -14.88 -0.48 -4.47
CA GLU A 99 -15.96 -0.54 -3.49
C GLU A 99 -16.67 -1.89 -3.55
N MET A 100 -17.06 -2.39 -2.37
CA MET A 100 -17.83 -3.62 -2.20
C MET A 100 -19.32 -3.28 -2.02
N PRO A 101 -20.26 -4.15 -2.46
CA PRO A 101 -20.08 -5.50 -3.02
C PRO A 101 -19.77 -5.53 -4.53
N SER A 102 -19.97 -4.42 -5.23
CA SER A 102 -20.02 -4.38 -6.70
C SER A 102 -18.66 -4.49 -7.38
N LEU A 103 -17.56 -4.41 -6.62
CA LEU A 103 -16.19 -4.28 -7.15
C LEU A 103 -16.04 -3.10 -8.11
N HIS A 104 -16.88 -2.09 -7.95
CA HIS A 104 -16.82 -0.88 -8.74
C HIS A 104 -15.73 0.03 -8.19
N THR A 105 -14.76 0.40 -9.01
CA THR A 105 -13.78 1.42 -8.63
C THR A 105 -14.35 2.82 -8.92
N PRO A 106 -14.47 3.70 -7.92
CA PRO A 106 -14.98 5.06 -8.10
C PRO A 106 -14.21 5.79 -9.19
N THR A 107 -14.86 6.70 -9.91
CA THR A 107 -14.23 7.47 -11.01
C THR A 107 -12.94 8.17 -10.58
N ALA A 108 -12.89 8.65 -9.34
CA ALA A 108 -11.70 9.28 -8.77
C ALA A 108 -10.49 8.32 -8.70
N TRP A 109 -10.74 7.02 -8.53
CA TRP A 109 -9.71 5.98 -8.36
C TRP A 109 -9.61 5.01 -9.54
N ASN A 110 -10.45 5.21 -10.55
CA ASN A 110 -10.40 4.47 -11.80
C ASN A 110 -9.06 4.77 -12.52
N ALA A 111 -8.74 3.99 -13.55
CA ALA A 111 -7.56 4.15 -14.40
C ALA A 111 -7.19 5.63 -14.60
N ARG A 112 -5.88 5.96 -14.53
CA ARG A 112 -5.30 7.31 -14.47
C ARG A 112 -5.36 8.01 -13.10
N VAL A 113 -4.86 7.36 -12.05
CA VAL A 113 -4.62 8.00 -10.73
C VAL A 113 -3.18 8.44 -10.50
N GLY A 114 -2.25 7.94 -11.31
CA GLY A 114 -0.82 8.17 -11.14
C GLY A 114 -0.24 7.37 -9.99
N SER A 115 0.91 7.81 -9.52
CA SER A 115 1.64 7.16 -8.44
C SER A 115 0.99 7.54 -7.13
N VAL A 116 0.98 6.59 -6.20
CA VAL A 116 0.28 6.76 -4.92
C VAL A 116 1.23 6.46 -3.78
N LEU A 117 0.98 7.09 -2.65
CA LEU A 117 1.62 6.78 -1.38
C LEU A 117 0.62 6.03 -0.51
N MET A 118 1.10 4.98 0.14
CA MET A 118 0.33 4.15 1.05
C MET A 118 0.96 4.11 2.42
N ALA A 119 0.12 4.19 3.46
CA ALA A 119 0.53 4.06 4.85
C ALA A 119 -0.59 3.37 5.64
N ARG A 120 -0.27 2.70 6.75
CA ARG A 120 -1.30 2.16 7.62
C ARG A 120 -1.97 3.26 8.43
N VAL A 121 -3.27 3.12 8.71
CA VAL A 121 -4.01 4.07 9.56
C VAL A 121 -3.41 4.17 10.96
N ASP A 122 -2.95 3.03 11.52
CA ASP A 122 -2.34 2.93 12.85
C ASP A 122 -0.88 3.39 12.92
N LYS A 123 -0.35 3.94 11.82
CA LYS A 123 1.05 4.41 11.70
C LYS A 123 2.11 3.33 11.93
N GLN A 124 1.74 2.05 11.90
CA GLN A 124 2.72 0.97 11.91
C GLN A 124 3.46 0.90 10.56
N PRO A 125 4.68 0.32 10.52
CA PRO A 125 5.46 0.22 9.30
C PRO A 125 4.76 -0.59 8.21
N LEU A 126 4.57 0.00 7.04
CA LEU A 126 4.12 -0.70 5.83
C LEU A 126 5.33 -1.08 4.97
N HIS A 127 5.39 -2.34 4.55
CA HIS A 127 6.43 -2.90 3.69
C HIS A 127 5.85 -3.32 2.32
N PRO A 128 6.61 -3.24 1.21
CA PRO A 128 6.16 -3.73 -0.10
C PRO A 128 5.61 -5.16 -0.09
N LEU A 129 6.24 -6.05 0.69
CA LEU A 129 5.77 -7.42 0.89
C LEU A 129 4.31 -7.49 1.36
N HIS A 130 3.89 -6.58 2.25
CA HIS A 130 2.51 -6.53 2.73
C HIS A 130 1.53 -6.28 1.59
N LEU A 131 1.89 -5.37 0.68
CA LEU A 131 1.06 -5.04 -0.48
C LEU A 131 1.05 -6.19 -1.49
N THR A 132 2.18 -6.86 -1.73
CA THR A 132 2.24 -8.05 -2.59
C THR A 132 1.31 -9.15 -2.08
N ILE A 133 1.36 -9.45 -0.77
CA ILE A 133 0.50 -10.48 -0.16
C ILE A 133 -0.98 -10.05 -0.21
N LEU A 134 -1.26 -8.77 0.02
CA LEU A 134 -2.62 -8.22 -0.06
C LEU A 134 -3.21 -8.37 -1.47
N ILE A 135 -2.43 -8.08 -2.51
CA ILE A 135 -2.83 -8.25 -3.91
C ILE A 135 -3.07 -9.73 -4.23
N ALA A 136 -2.14 -10.61 -3.84
CA ALA A 136 -2.25 -12.05 -4.09
C ALA A 136 -3.47 -12.65 -3.37
N PHE A 137 -3.75 -12.22 -2.13
CA PHE A 137 -4.93 -12.64 -1.38
C PHE A 137 -6.23 -12.22 -2.07
N ASN A 138 -6.32 -10.97 -2.53
CA ASN A 138 -7.48 -10.49 -3.29
C ASN A 138 -7.70 -11.35 -4.54
N GLN A 139 -6.66 -11.59 -5.34
CA GLN A 139 -6.75 -12.42 -6.53
C GLN A 139 -7.22 -13.84 -6.22
N ALA A 140 -6.67 -14.46 -5.17
CA ALA A 140 -7.07 -15.79 -4.72
C ALA A 140 -8.53 -15.83 -4.27
N ALA A 141 -8.96 -14.85 -3.46
CA ALA A 141 -10.35 -14.73 -3.01
C ALA A 141 -11.31 -14.51 -4.19
N LYS A 142 -10.89 -13.75 -5.22
CA LYS A 142 -11.70 -13.53 -6.43
C LYS A 142 -11.86 -14.82 -7.23
N SER A 143 -10.76 -15.54 -7.47
CA SER A 143 -10.81 -16.84 -8.13
C SER A 143 -11.68 -17.85 -7.37
N GLN A 144 -11.63 -17.84 -6.04
CA GLN A 144 -12.48 -18.71 -5.23
C GLN A 144 -13.96 -18.29 -5.25
N SER A 145 -14.25 -16.98 -5.26
CA SER A 145 -15.60 -16.44 -5.44
C SER A 145 -16.19 -16.92 -6.77
N ASP A 146 -15.42 -16.84 -7.86
CA ASP A 146 -15.85 -17.27 -9.19
C ASP A 146 -16.13 -18.78 -9.27
N GLN A 147 -15.34 -19.59 -8.55
CA GLN A 147 -15.49 -21.05 -8.53
C GLN A 147 -16.64 -21.55 -7.64
N THR A 148 -16.80 -20.94 -6.47
CA THR A 148 -17.73 -21.44 -5.43
C THR A 148 -19.06 -20.70 -5.41
N GLN A 149 -19.20 -19.61 -6.17
CA GLN A 149 -20.31 -18.65 -6.11
C GLN A 149 -20.51 -18.03 -4.71
N THR A 150 -19.52 -18.17 -3.82
CA THR A 150 -19.51 -17.47 -2.53
C THR A 150 -19.25 -15.98 -2.79
N PRO A 151 -20.02 -15.04 -2.21
CA PRO A 151 -19.77 -13.63 -2.39
C PRO A 151 -18.34 -13.23 -1.99
N PHE A 152 -17.66 -12.47 -2.85
CA PHE A 152 -16.25 -12.09 -2.68
C PHE A 152 -15.94 -11.44 -1.33
N GLU A 153 -16.83 -10.59 -0.81
CA GLU A 153 -16.71 -9.97 0.52
C GLU A 153 -16.65 -10.96 1.68
N GLN A 154 -17.31 -12.11 1.56
CA GLN A 154 -17.30 -13.14 2.60
C GLN A 154 -15.96 -13.88 2.66
N LEU A 155 -15.17 -13.79 1.59
CA LEU A 155 -13.81 -14.33 1.50
C LEU A 155 -12.76 -13.31 1.94
N LEU A 156 -13.06 -12.01 1.86
CA LEU A 156 -12.20 -10.93 2.34
C LEU A 156 -12.42 -10.65 3.84
N VAL A 157 -12.10 -11.62 4.69
CA VAL A 157 -12.20 -11.46 6.16
C VAL A 157 -10.85 -11.66 6.85
N PRO A 158 -10.62 -11.03 8.02
CA PRO A 158 -9.31 -11.06 8.69
C PRO A 158 -8.84 -12.48 9.00
N LYS A 159 -9.78 -13.39 9.32
CA LYS A 159 -9.48 -14.80 9.62
C LYS A 159 -8.83 -15.51 8.44
N TYR A 160 -9.38 -15.36 7.23
CA TYR A 160 -8.83 -16.01 6.04
C TYR A 160 -7.51 -15.36 5.60
N PHE A 161 -7.39 -14.04 5.74
CA PHE A 161 -6.12 -13.37 5.47
C PHE A 161 -5.00 -13.86 6.40
N LYS A 162 -5.28 -13.97 7.71
CA LYS A 162 -4.33 -14.54 8.69
C LYS A 162 -3.88 -15.95 8.33
N GLN A 163 -4.80 -16.79 7.86
CA GLN A 163 -4.49 -18.15 7.40
C GLN A 163 -3.69 -18.16 6.09
N TYR A 164 -4.00 -17.28 5.14
CA TYR A 164 -3.35 -17.20 3.83
C TYR A 164 -1.91 -16.67 3.91
N TYR A 165 -1.68 -15.68 4.78
CA TYR A 165 -0.42 -14.96 4.88
C TYR A 165 0.85 -15.84 4.99
N PRO A 166 0.95 -16.85 5.89
CA PRO A 166 2.14 -17.69 5.96
C PRO A 166 2.41 -18.46 4.66
N PHE A 167 1.36 -18.98 4.01
CA PHE A 167 1.51 -19.66 2.71
C PHE A 167 2.02 -18.72 1.63
N ALA A 168 1.53 -17.47 1.61
CA ALA A 168 1.99 -16.45 0.67
C ALA A 168 3.46 -16.08 0.90
N VAL A 169 3.88 -15.91 2.17
CA VAL A 169 5.28 -15.65 2.53
C VAL A 169 6.17 -16.82 2.08
N ASP A 170 5.78 -18.06 2.36
CA ASP A 170 6.54 -19.24 1.96
C ASP A 170 6.65 -19.40 0.44
N HIS A 171 5.60 -19.00 -0.29
CA HIS A 171 5.64 -18.97 -1.75
C HIS A 171 6.61 -17.90 -2.27
N ILE A 172 6.53 -16.67 -1.73
CA ILE A 172 7.41 -15.56 -2.12
C ILE A 172 8.88 -15.89 -1.80
N LYS A 173 9.16 -16.54 -0.67
CA LYS A 173 10.52 -16.97 -0.28
C LYS A 173 11.17 -17.95 -1.26
N LYS A 174 10.37 -18.70 -2.02
CA LYS A 174 10.86 -19.63 -3.05
C LYS A 174 11.17 -18.94 -4.37
N ASP A 175 10.73 -17.69 -4.54
CA ASP A 175 11.03 -16.90 -5.74
C ASP A 175 12.48 -16.39 -5.69
N PRO A 176 13.30 -16.59 -6.75
CA PRO A 176 14.67 -16.07 -6.81
C PRO A 176 14.76 -14.53 -6.75
N SER A 177 13.65 -13.82 -6.97
CA SER A 177 13.55 -12.36 -6.85
C SER A 177 13.14 -11.87 -5.44
N CYS A 178 12.98 -12.79 -4.48
CA CYS A 178 12.59 -12.49 -3.11
C CYS A 178 13.53 -11.46 -2.44
N PRO A 179 12.99 -10.40 -1.81
CA PRO A 179 13.80 -9.45 -1.05
C PRO A 179 14.55 -10.12 0.13
N ALA A 180 15.81 -9.76 0.32
CA ALA A 180 16.66 -10.33 1.37
C ALA A 180 16.20 -10.01 2.81
N ASP A 181 15.28 -9.06 2.98
CA ASP A 181 14.74 -8.62 4.27
C ASP A 181 13.38 -9.22 4.61
N VAL A 182 12.82 -10.13 3.79
CA VAL A 182 11.51 -10.75 4.03
C VAL A 182 11.39 -11.37 5.42
N ASP A 183 12.44 -12.00 5.94
CA ASP A 183 12.44 -12.61 7.29
C ASP A 183 12.36 -11.60 8.44
N LYS A 184 12.63 -10.32 8.18
CA LYS A 184 12.56 -9.23 9.17
C LYS A 184 11.20 -8.53 9.15
N VAL A 185 10.36 -8.82 8.16
CA VAL A 185 9.06 -8.18 7.99
C VAL A 185 8.04 -8.89 8.87
N GLN A 186 7.55 -8.19 9.89
CA GLN A 186 6.45 -8.71 10.71
C GLN A 186 5.16 -8.82 9.89
N PRO A 187 4.31 -9.83 10.17
CA PRO A 187 3.01 -9.96 9.53
C PRO A 187 2.15 -8.71 9.71
N LEU A 188 1.40 -8.36 8.67
CA LEU A 188 0.58 -7.14 8.65
C LEU A 188 -0.41 -7.09 9.84
N TYR A 189 -0.96 -8.24 10.24
CA TYR A 189 -1.95 -8.36 11.32
C TYR A 189 -1.38 -8.56 12.72
N GLU A 190 -0.06 -8.73 12.90
CA GLU A 190 0.54 -8.92 14.23
C GLU A 190 1.01 -7.60 14.87
N GLN A 191 0.98 -6.50 14.12
CA GLN A 191 1.42 -5.19 14.61
C GLN A 191 0.36 -4.47 15.46
N GLU A 192 -0.82 -5.07 15.67
CA GLU A 192 -1.93 -4.51 16.47
C GLU A 192 -1.64 -4.49 17.99
N ASN A 193 -0.71 -5.31 18.49
CA ASN A 193 -0.57 -5.55 19.94
C ASN A 193 0.44 -4.66 20.68
N ARG A 194 1.06 -3.65 20.04
CA ARG A 194 2.06 -2.81 20.73
C ARG A 194 1.49 -1.65 21.55
N PHE A 195 0.26 -1.21 21.28
CA PHE A 195 -0.34 -0.07 21.99
C PHE A 195 -1.28 -0.46 23.14
N GLN A 196 -1.78 -1.70 23.22
CA GLN A 196 -2.63 -2.12 24.35
C GLN A 196 -1.84 -2.53 25.61
N ALA A 197 -0.53 -2.78 25.51
CA ALA A 197 0.27 -3.16 26.67
C ALA A 197 0.76 -1.97 27.51
N MET A 198 0.67 -0.73 27.01
CA MET A 198 1.16 0.45 27.74
C MET A 198 0.11 1.09 28.67
N ASP A 199 -1.19 0.77 28.52
CA ASP A 199 -2.27 1.38 29.31
C ASP A 199 -2.69 0.56 30.55
N VAL A 200 -2.10 -0.62 30.79
CA VAL A 200 -2.50 -1.49 31.92
C VAL A 200 -1.57 -1.35 33.14
N GLU A 201 -0.36 -0.77 33.01
CA GLU A 201 0.59 -0.66 34.14
C GLU A 201 0.45 0.63 34.98
N SER A 202 -0.43 1.58 34.63
CA SER A 202 -0.53 2.89 35.31
C SER A 202 -1.90 3.17 35.96
N GLY A 203 -2.55 2.16 36.53
CA GLY A 203 -3.89 2.29 37.10
C GLY A 203 -4.15 1.52 38.39
N GLY A 204 -3.12 1.32 39.24
CA GLY A 204 -3.30 0.77 40.58
C GLY A 204 -3.88 1.82 41.54
N VAL A 205 -5.20 1.83 41.68
CA VAL A 205 -5.92 2.55 42.75
C VAL A 205 -5.49 1.97 44.10
N GLN A 206 -4.86 2.78 44.96
CA GLN A 206 -4.77 2.48 46.39
C GLN A 206 -6.04 2.98 47.08
N VAL A 207 -6.69 2.07 47.80
CA VAL A 207 -7.77 2.31 48.77
C VAL A 207 -7.16 2.89 50.05
#